data_AF-A0A0J7K8U4-F1
#
_entry.id   AF-A0A0J7K8U4-F1
#
_cell.length_a   1.000
_cell.length_b   1.000
_cell.length_c   1.000
_cell.angle_alpha   90.00
_cell.angle_beta   90.00
_cell.angle_gamma   90.00
#
_symmetry.space_group_name_H-M   'P 1'
#
loop_
_entity.id
_entity.type
_entity.pdbx_description
1 polymer ?
#
loop_
_entity_poly.entity_id
_entity_poly.type
_entity_poly.pdbx_seq_one_letter_code
_entity_poly.pdbx_strand_id
1 'polypeptide(L)'
;MQQVRYLLDSQGPILEQSVRRGDLFATITQHYANIGDTEKAWATIEELKRLVPGINLSYYFNINLLEQLGYKMTVQQQDSSDKDDGIEELLGE
;
A
#
# COMPACT_ATOMS: atom_id res chain seq x y z
N MET A 1 13.31 22.97 -0.51
CA MET A 1 13.96 21.77 -1.08
C MET A 1 15.19 21.34 -0.28
N GLN A 2 16.05 22.24 0.21
CA GLN A 2 17.22 21.88 1.03
C GLN A 2 16.87 21.15 2.33
N GLN A 3 15.79 21.56 3.03
CA GLN A 3 15.40 20.94 4.29
C GLN A 3 14.95 19.47 4.13
N VAL A 4 14.22 19.17 3.06
CA VAL A 4 13.73 17.80 2.77
C VAL A 4 14.89 16.86 2.43
N ARG A 5 15.85 17.33 1.63
CA ARG A 5 17.06 16.58 1.28
C ARG A 5 17.88 16.27 2.53
N TYR A 6 18.12 17.27 3.39
CA TYR A 6 18.84 17.10 4.65
C TYR A 6 18.15 16.10 5.58
N LEU A 7 16.82 16.13 5.67
CA LEU A 7 16.05 15.21 6.51
C LEU A 7 16.16 13.76 6.01
N LEU A 8 16.04 13.54 4.69
CA LEU A 8 16.20 12.22 4.08
C LEU A 8 17.61 11.68 4.25
N ASP A 9 18.64 12.52 4.09
CA ASP A 9 20.03 12.11 4.21
C ASP A 9 20.44 11.82 5.67
N SER A 10 19.88 12.55 6.64
CA SER A 10 20.24 12.42 8.07
C SER A 10 19.38 11.42 8.85
N GLN A 11 18.09 11.32 8.53
CA GLN A 11 17.13 10.48 9.24
C GLN A 11 16.58 9.35 8.38
N GLY A 12 17.04 9.19 7.13
CA GLY A 12 16.55 8.21 6.15
C GLY A 12 16.20 6.84 6.72
N PRO A 13 17.10 6.16 7.48
CA PRO A 13 16.81 4.85 8.06
C PRO A 13 15.66 4.83 9.10
N ILE A 14 15.46 5.93 9.83
CA ILE A 14 14.40 6.08 10.86
C ILE A 14 13.12 6.62 10.22
N LEU A 15 13.25 7.47 9.19
CA LEU A 15 12.15 7.89 8.34
C LEU A 15 11.54 6.72 7.59
N GLU A 16 12.35 5.77 7.10
CA GLU A 16 11.85 4.52 6.52
C GLU A 16 11.09 3.64 7.53
N GLN A 17 11.28 3.87 8.84
CA GLN A 17 10.47 3.25 9.91
C GLN A 17 9.21 4.06 10.27
N SER A 18 9.14 5.34 9.91
CA SER A 18 8.04 6.25 10.28
C SER A 18 7.05 6.48 9.13
N VAL A 19 7.51 6.43 7.89
CA VAL A 19 6.70 6.48 6.66
C VAL A 19 7.28 5.47 5.69
N ARG A 20 6.50 4.45 5.34
CA ARG A 20 6.99 3.42 4.42
C ARG A 20 7.05 4.02 3.03
N ARG A 21 8.04 3.60 2.24
CA ARG A 21 8.18 4.06 0.84
C ARG A 21 6.88 3.88 0.05
N GLY A 22 6.18 2.77 0.22
CA GLY A 22 4.89 2.53 -0.42
C GLY A 22 3.82 3.57 -0.06
N ASP A 23 3.76 4.03 1.20
CA ASP A 23 2.80 5.05 1.66
C ASP A 23 3.06 6.42 0.99
N LEU A 24 4.33 6.78 0.81
CA LEU A 24 4.73 8.00 0.10
C LEU A 24 4.30 7.95 -1.36
N PHE A 25 4.55 6.82 -2.03
CA PHE A 25 4.16 6.63 -3.42
C PHE A 25 2.64 6.59 -3.59
N ALA A 26 1.91 5.96 -2.67
CA ALA A 26 0.46 5.97 -2.66
C ALA A 26 -0.10 7.40 -2.54
N THR A 27 0.49 8.20 -1.66
CA THR A 27 0.11 9.62 -1.46
C THR A 27 0.30 10.44 -2.74
N ILE A 28 1.47 10.35 -3.38
CA ILE A 28 1.76 11.12 -4.60
C ILE A 28 0.92 10.61 -5.79
N THR A 29 0.72 9.30 -5.90
CA THR A 29 -0.14 8.71 -6.93
C THR A 29 -1.57 9.21 -6.81
N GLN A 30 -2.12 9.21 -5.59
CA GLN A 30 -3.47 9.74 -5.32
C GLN A 30 -3.55 11.23 -5.66
N HIS A 31 -2.52 12.02 -5.37
CA HIS A 31 -2.49 13.43 -5.76
C HIS A 31 -2.58 13.61 -7.28
N TYR A 32 -1.77 12.89 -8.06
CA TYR A 32 -1.82 12.98 -9.52
C TYR A 32 -3.17 12.51 -10.09
N ALA A 33 -3.73 11.43 -9.55
CA ALA A 33 -5.06 10.97 -9.93
C ALA A 33 -6.14 12.02 -9.63
N ASN A 34 -6.08 12.68 -8.47
CA ASN A 34 -7.05 13.70 -8.06
C ASN A 34 -7.05 14.93 -8.98
N ILE A 35 -5.89 15.31 -9.54
CA ILE A 35 -5.79 16.43 -10.49
C ILE A 35 -5.99 16.00 -11.95
N GLY A 36 -6.33 14.73 -12.19
CA GLY A 36 -6.59 14.18 -13.52
C GLY A 36 -5.34 13.85 -14.35
N ASP A 37 -4.15 13.88 -13.73
CA ASP A 37 -2.89 13.55 -14.40
C ASP A 37 -2.61 12.03 -14.28
N THR A 38 -3.41 11.25 -15.01
CA THR A 38 -3.38 9.78 -14.96
C THR A 38 -2.03 9.21 -15.41
N GLU A 39 -1.34 9.87 -16.36
CA GLU A 39 -0.02 9.44 -16.83
C GLU A 39 1.02 9.53 -15.70
N LYS A 40 1.06 10.65 -14.97
CA LYS A 40 1.97 10.77 -13.82
C LYS A 40 1.60 9.83 -12.68
N ALA A 41 0.31 9.65 -12.40
CA ALA A 41 -0.14 8.69 -11.40
C ALA A 41 0.34 7.26 -11.73
N TRP A 42 0.20 6.85 -12.99
CA TRP A 42 0.70 5.55 -13.44
C TRP A 42 2.23 5.46 -13.35
N ALA A 43 2.95 6.49 -13.82
CA ALA A 43 4.41 6.53 -13.78
C ALA A 43 4.98 6.41 -12.35
N THR A 44 4.28 6.97 -11.35
CA THR A 44 4.69 6.81 -9.95
C THR A 44 4.58 5.38 -9.46
N ILE A 45 3.57 4.60 -9.88
CA ILE A 45 3.48 3.18 -9.52
C ILE A 45 4.61 2.37 -10.18
N GLU A 46 4.92 2.65 -11.45
CA GLU A 46 5.99 1.94 -12.14
C GLU A 46 7.37 2.24 -11.56
N GLU A 47 7.61 3.48 -11.13
CA GLU A 47 8.82 3.83 -10.40
C GLU A 47 8.94 3.05 -9.09
N LEU A 48 7.85 2.94 -8.32
CA LEU A 48 7.82 2.13 -7.10
C LEU A 48 8.16 0.67 -7.36
N LYS A 49 7.57 0.06 -8.40
CA LYS A 49 7.86 -1.33 -8.79
C LYS A 49 9.31 -1.54 -9.20
N ARG A 50 9.94 -0.54 -9.82
CA ARG A 50 11.37 -0.58 -10.17
C ARG A 50 12.26 -0.51 -8.94
N LEU A 51 11.91 0.34 -7.98
CA LEU A 51 12.66 0.53 -6.74
C LEU A 51 12.49 -0.63 -5.76
N VAL A 52 11.34 -1.29 -5.76
CA VAL A 52 11.00 -2.43 -4.88
C VAL A 52 10.36 -3.55 -5.72
N PRO A 53 11.18 -4.40 -6.36
CA PRO A 53 10.69 -5.54 -7.12
C PRO A 53 9.83 -6.46 -6.24
N GLY A 54 8.67 -6.88 -6.76
CA GLY A 54 7.75 -7.78 -6.04
C GLY A 54 6.90 -7.11 -4.96
N ILE A 55 6.87 -5.77 -4.88
CA ILE A 55 6.05 -5.05 -3.93
C ILE A 55 4.56 -5.41 -4.04
N ASN A 56 3.91 -5.61 -2.89
CA ASN A 56 2.47 -5.78 -2.81
C ASN A 56 1.78 -4.40 -2.88
N LEU A 57 1.31 -4.01 -4.06
CA LEU A 57 0.63 -2.72 -4.27
C LEU A 57 -0.66 -2.62 -3.44
N SER A 58 -1.42 -3.69 -3.29
CA SER A 58 -2.68 -3.69 -2.51
C SER A 58 -2.47 -3.41 -1.02
N TYR A 59 -1.24 -3.56 -0.51
CA TYR A 59 -0.90 -3.21 0.86
C TYR A 59 -0.78 -1.69 1.08
N TYR A 60 -0.45 -0.93 0.03
CA TYR A 60 -0.16 0.51 0.13
C TYR A 60 -1.21 1.39 -0.56
N PHE A 61 -1.89 0.88 -1.59
CA PHE A 61 -2.78 1.67 -2.42
C PHE A 61 -4.24 1.31 -2.18
N ASN A 62 -5.12 2.31 -2.30
CA ASN A 62 -6.55 2.08 -2.40
C ASN A 62 -6.85 1.25 -3.67
N ILE A 63 -7.66 0.20 -3.54
CA ILE A 63 -7.98 -0.71 -4.65
C ILE A 63 -8.67 0.04 -5.81
N ASN A 64 -9.58 0.97 -5.51
CA ASN A 64 -10.28 1.73 -6.55
C ASN A 64 -9.31 2.61 -7.36
N LEU A 65 -8.30 3.18 -6.71
CA LEU A 65 -7.24 3.93 -7.39
C LEU A 65 -6.43 3.02 -8.32
N LEU A 66 -6.08 1.82 -7.87
CA LEU A 66 -5.36 0.83 -8.69
C LEU A 66 -6.20 0.41 -9.91
N GLU A 67 -7.48 0.14 -9.73
CA GLU A 67 -8.39 -0.21 -10.82
C GLU A 67 -8.57 0.93 -11.83
N GLN A 68 -8.71 2.18 -11.36
CA GLN A 68 -8.74 3.38 -12.22
C GLN A 68 -7.48 3.52 -13.07
N LEU A 69 -6.33 3.11 -12.54
CA LEU A 69 -5.04 3.12 -13.24
C LEU A 69 -4.78 1.84 -14.06
N GLY A 70 -5.77 0.95 -14.18
CA GLY A 70 -5.72 -0.24 -15.04
C GLY A 70 -5.08 -1.47 -14.40
N TYR A 71 -4.81 -1.46 -13.10
CA TYR A 71 -4.25 -2.62 -12.40
C TYR A 71 -5.37 -3.59 -12.00
N LYS A 72 -5.30 -4.84 -12.46
CA LYS A 72 -6.21 -5.91 -12.03
C LYS A 72 -5.66 -6.58 -10.77
N MET A 73 -6.31 -6.38 -9.64
CA MET A 73 -5.90 -7.01 -8.38
C MET A 73 -6.54 -8.39 -8.27
N THR A 74 -5.72 -9.44 -8.29
CA THR A 74 -6.15 -10.77 -7.86
C THR A 74 -6.24 -10.72 -6.35
N VAL A 75 -7.38 -10.30 -5.82
CA VAL A 75 -7.65 -10.41 -4.38
C VAL A 75 -7.74 -11.90 -4.08
N GLN A 76 -6.64 -12.51 -3.65
CA GLN A 76 -6.72 -13.74 -2.90
C GLN A 76 -7.28 -13.33 -1.55
N GLN A 77 -8.62 -13.37 -1.42
CA GLN A 77 -9.24 -13.47 -0.10
C GLN A 77 -8.55 -14.67 0.55
N GLN A 78 -7.71 -14.41 1.55
CA GLN A 78 -7.41 -15.45 2.51
C GLN A 78 -8.74 -15.73 3.16
N ASP A 79 -9.39 -16.82 2.73
CA ASP A 79 -10.43 -17.46 3.53
C ASP A 79 -9.79 -17.69 4.88
N SER A 80 -10.09 -16.79 5.83
CA SER A 80 -9.82 -17.03 7.24
C SER A 80 -10.62 -18.27 7.56
N SER A 81 -9.95 -19.42 7.58
CA SER A 81 -10.47 -20.64 8.16
C SER A 81 -10.49 -20.47 9.67
N ASP A 82 -11.26 -19.49 10.15
CA ASP A 82 -11.75 -19.50 11.51
C ASP A 82 -12.79 -20.61 11.53
N LYS A 83 -12.26 -21.82 11.75
CA LYS A 83 -13.05 -22.95 12.19
C LYS A 83 -13.77 -22.45 13.43
N ASP A 84 -15.10 -22.44 13.32
CA ASP A 84 -16.03 -22.40 14.43
C ASP A 84 -15.74 -23.64 15.29
N ASP A 85 -14.72 -23.54 16.14
CA ASP A 85 -14.40 -24.52 17.16
C ASP A 85 -15.55 -24.45 18.16
N GLY A 86 -16.51 -25.35 17.96
CA GLY A 86 -17.76 -25.45 18.70
C GLY A 86 -17.56 -25.24 20.19
N ILE A 87 -18.17 -24.19 20.71
CA ILE A 87 -18.36 -24.03 22.14
C ILE A 87 -19.35 -25.13 22.57
N GLU A 88 -18.79 -26.23 23.05
CA GLU A 88 -19.52 -27.32 23.69
C GLU A 88 -20.14 -26.77 24.99
N GLU A 89 -21.46 -26.61 24.98
CA GLU A 89 -22.26 -26.17 26.12
C GLU A 89 -22.24 -27.26 27.21
N LEU A 90 -21.38 -27.10 28.22
CA LEU A 90 -21.41 -27.93 29.42
C LEU A 90 -22.57 -27.49 30.32
N LEU A 91 -23.76 -28.02 30.06
CA LEU A 91 -24.85 -28.03 31.04
C LEU A 91 -24.53 -29.09 32.11
N GLY A 92 -24.10 -28.62 33.29
CA GLY A 92 -24.04 -29.44 34.50
C GLY A 92 -25.41 -29.54 35.16
N GLU A 93 -25.78 -30.76 35.56
CA GLU A 93 -26.95 -31.07 36.39
C GLU A 93 -26.86 -30.50 37.81
#